data_AF-A0AAW2MMS2-F1
#
_entry.id   AF-A0AAW2MMS2-F1
#
_cell.length_a   1.000
_cell.length_b   1.000
_cell.length_c   1.000
_cell.angle_alpha   90.00
_cell.angle_beta   90.00
_cell.angle_gamma   90.00
#
_symmetry.space_group_name_H-M   'P 1'
#
loop_
_entity.id
_entity.type
_entity.pdbx_description
1 polymer ?
#
loop_
_entity_poly.entity_id
_entity_poly.type
_entity_poly.pdbx_seq_one_letter_code
_entity_poly.pdbx_strand_id
1 'polypeptide(L)'
;MSSSTPTPSSHNHKPTNQNQNEDQNQDEAQKPKSEIKKPTFFTQYPQKPTWVLPYRTPALKSLYSIGKKLGQGQFGITFLCTEKSSGINYACKSIPKKKLICLEDYEDVWREIQIMHHLSEHPNVVRIKGTYEDALFVHIVMELCAGGELFDRIVQKGHYSEKEAAKLIKTIVGVVEACHSLGVMHRDLKPENFLFIGPDEDAALKATDFGLSVFYKPDETFSDVVGSPYYVAPEVLRKHYGPEADVWSAGVILYILLSGVPPFWAETEMGIFRQILRGKLDFDSEPWPGISDVAKDLITKMLDRNPKTRLTAHEVLCHPWIVDDTMAPDKPLDSAVLSRLKQFSAMNKLKKMALRVIAERLSEEEIGGLKELFKMIDTDDSGTITFDELKEGLRRVGSELMESEIKDLMDAADIDNSGTIDYGEFLAATVHLNKLEREENLVSAFSFFDKDGSGYITIDELQQACKEFGLSELHLDEMIREIDQDNDGQIDYGEFAAMMRKGNGGVGRRTMRKTINLGQALGLGVSESKGDN
;
A
#
# COMPACT_ATOMS: atom_id res chain seq x y z
N MET A 1 7.12 69.52 -36.60
CA MET A 1 7.43 69.31 -35.16
C MET A 1 7.89 67.87 -34.99
N SER A 2 9.07 67.50 -34.55
CA SER A 2 10.36 68.19 -34.40
C SER A 2 11.40 67.07 -34.48
N SER A 3 12.36 67.19 -35.39
CA SER A 3 13.61 66.44 -35.46
C SER A 3 14.75 67.38 -35.06
N SER A 4 15.79 66.89 -34.38
CA SER A 4 17.22 67.25 -34.56
C SER A 4 18.08 66.77 -33.38
N THR A 5 19.09 65.94 -33.70
CA THR A 5 20.43 65.80 -33.07
C THR A 5 21.27 67.09 -33.28
N PRO A 6 22.59 67.26 -32.95
CA PRO A 6 23.64 66.30 -32.51
C PRO A 6 24.73 66.79 -31.49
N THR A 7 25.60 65.83 -31.05
CA THR A 7 27.07 65.78 -30.67
C THR A 7 27.94 67.06 -30.43
N PRO A 8 29.27 67.01 -30.08
CA PRO A 8 30.24 65.92 -29.75
C PRO A 8 31.20 66.22 -28.55
N SER A 9 32.14 65.32 -28.20
CA SER A 9 33.60 65.62 -28.16
C SER A 9 34.47 64.51 -27.56
N SER A 10 35.64 64.34 -28.18
CA SER A 10 36.75 63.44 -27.83
C SER A 10 38.05 64.25 -27.82
N HIS A 11 38.98 64.01 -26.89
CA HIS A 11 40.46 64.14 -27.05
C HIS A 11 41.16 63.68 -25.74
N ASN A 12 41.98 62.63 -25.77
CA ASN A 12 43.44 62.58 -26.01
C ASN A 12 44.32 63.20 -24.89
N HIS A 13 45.07 62.37 -24.14
CA HIS A 13 46.55 62.45 -24.00
C HIS A 13 47.13 61.49 -22.92
N LYS A 14 48.16 60.72 -23.32
CA LYS A 14 49.25 60.17 -22.46
C LYS A 14 50.22 61.31 -22.07
N PRO A 15 51.01 61.18 -20.97
CA PRO A 15 52.39 60.68 -21.13
C PRO A 15 52.98 59.86 -19.95
N THR A 16 54.05 59.16 -20.31
CA THR A 16 55.07 58.37 -19.57
C THR A 16 56.11 59.21 -18.83
N ASN A 17 56.64 58.71 -17.70
CA ASN A 17 58.08 58.59 -17.34
C ASN A 17 58.19 58.00 -15.91
N GLN A 18 58.83 56.84 -15.69
CA GLN A 18 60.26 56.47 -15.70
C GLN A 18 60.97 56.60 -14.33
N ASN A 19 61.82 55.58 -14.10
CA ASN A 19 62.96 55.41 -13.19
C ASN A 19 62.72 54.67 -11.87
N GLN A 20 63.56 53.73 -11.41
CA GLN A 20 64.70 52.95 -11.99
C GLN A 20 65.20 51.98 -10.90
N ASN A 21 66.13 51.09 -11.27
CA ASN A 21 67.04 50.21 -10.47
C ASN A 21 66.51 48.82 -10.09
N GLU A 22 66.93 47.75 -10.79
CA GLU A 22 68.19 46.95 -10.63
C GLU A 22 68.06 45.94 -9.47
N ASP A 23 68.42 44.66 -9.53
CA ASP A 23 68.85 43.71 -10.56
C ASP A 23 68.92 42.30 -9.88
N GLN A 24 69.03 41.22 -10.66
CA GLN A 24 69.48 39.83 -10.30
C GLN A 24 68.47 38.66 -10.09
N ASN A 25 68.44 37.82 -11.13
CA ASN A 25 68.51 36.34 -11.21
C ASN A 25 67.51 35.43 -10.46
N GLN A 26 66.68 34.69 -11.23
CA GLN A 26 66.91 33.27 -11.55
C GLN A 26 65.97 32.76 -12.66
N ASP A 27 66.51 31.89 -13.51
CA ASP A 27 66.05 31.46 -14.84
C ASP A 27 64.67 30.77 -14.92
N GLU A 28 63.83 31.23 -15.86
CA GLU A 28 62.65 30.52 -16.39
C GLU A 28 63.01 29.82 -17.72
N ALA A 29 62.78 28.51 -17.79
CA ALA A 29 62.89 27.74 -19.04
C ALA A 29 61.58 27.00 -19.38
N GLN A 30 61.02 27.40 -20.52
CA GLN A 30 60.29 26.60 -21.51
C GLN A 30 58.93 25.97 -21.13
N LYS A 31 57.85 26.62 -21.62
CA LYS A 31 56.50 26.06 -21.78
C LYS A 31 56.45 24.93 -22.82
N PRO A 32 55.79 23.79 -22.53
CA PRO A 32 55.16 22.95 -23.53
C PRO A 32 53.62 23.03 -23.50
N LYS A 33 53.04 22.49 -24.58
CA LYS A 33 51.69 22.64 -25.12
C LYS A 33 50.57 22.19 -24.18
N SER A 34 49.42 22.87 -24.31
CA SER A 34 48.16 22.64 -23.61
C SER A 34 47.48 21.31 -24.02
N GLU A 35 47.36 20.37 -23.09
CA GLU A 35 46.38 19.30 -23.14
C GLU A 35 45.04 19.77 -22.55
N ILE A 36 43.98 19.65 -23.34
CA ILE A 36 42.60 19.90 -22.91
C ILE A 36 42.15 18.71 -22.05
N LYS A 37 42.15 18.88 -20.72
CA LYS A 37 41.47 17.95 -19.82
C LYS A 37 39.96 18.19 -19.90
N LYS A 38 39.22 17.23 -20.44
CA LYS A 38 37.75 17.19 -20.35
C LYS A 38 37.35 17.10 -18.86
N PRO A 39 36.34 17.86 -18.40
CA PRO A 39 35.84 17.71 -17.04
C PRO A 39 35.05 16.40 -16.97
N THR A 40 35.58 15.40 -16.28
CA THR A 40 34.80 14.26 -15.80
C THR A 40 33.86 14.76 -14.70
N PHE A 41 32.62 15.07 -15.07
CA PHE A 41 31.51 15.13 -14.12
C PHE A 41 31.22 13.69 -13.68
N PHE A 42 31.80 13.29 -12.54
CA PHE A 42 31.21 12.20 -11.78
C PHE A 42 29.91 12.73 -11.20
N THR A 43 28.78 12.41 -11.83
CA THR A 43 27.48 12.44 -11.17
C THR A 43 27.57 11.47 -9.98
N GLN A 44 27.73 12.01 -8.77
CA GLN A 44 27.61 11.23 -7.55
C GLN A 44 26.16 10.74 -7.47
N TYR A 45 25.93 9.48 -7.84
CA TYR A 45 24.70 8.80 -7.48
C TYR A 45 24.57 8.82 -5.95
N PRO A 46 23.43 9.22 -5.37
CA PRO A 46 23.26 9.20 -3.93
C PRO A 46 23.46 7.76 -3.43
N GLN A 47 24.45 7.58 -2.55
CA GLN A 47 24.74 6.27 -1.97
C GLN A 47 23.56 5.85 -1.10
N LYS A 48 23.07 4.61 -1.28
CA LYS A 48 21.98 4.06 -0.47
C LYS A 48 22.34 4.12 1.02
N PRO A 49 21.47 4.64 1.88
CA PRO A 49 21.74 4.68 3.31
C PRO A 49 21.90 3.26 3.85
N THR A 50 22.97 3.03 4.62
CA THR A 50 23.21 1.72 5.25
C THR A 50 22.27 1.46 6.44
N TRP A 51 21.70 2.53 6.99
CA TRP A 51 20.85 2.51 8.18
C TRP A 51 19.62 3.40 7.97
N VAL A 52 18.46 2.93 8.44
CA VAL A 52 17.19 3.67 8.45
C VAL A 52 17.14 4.62 9.64
N LEU A 53 17.54 4.16 10.83
CA LEU A 53 17.54 4.98 12.03
C LEU A 53 18.73 5.95 11.99
N PRO A 54 18.53 7.23 12.33
CA PRO A 54 19.59 8.23 12.39
C PRO A 54 20.50 8.05 13.63
N TYR A 55 20.26 7.03 14.46
CA TYR A 55 20.99 6.74 15.69
C TYR A 55 21.28 5.24 15.84
N ARG A 56 22.33 4.92 16.60
CA ARG A 56 22.67 3.54 16.97
C ARG A 56 21.75 3.05 18.07
N THR A 57 21.34 1.80 17.98
CA THR A 57 20.47 1.14 18.96
C THR A 57 21.18 -0.09 19.54
N PRO A 58 20.85 -0.49 20.78
CA PRO A 58 21.31 -1.77 21.32
C PRO A 58 20.68 -2.92 20.53
N ALA A 59 21.34 -4.08 20.53
CA ALA A 59 20.80 -5.28 19.88
C ALA A 59 19.44 -5.66 20.48
N LEU A 60 18.40 -5.77 19.68
CA LEU A 60 17.04 -6.10 20.14
C LEU A 60 17.01 -7.33 21.06
N LYS A 61 17.75 -8.37 20.70
CA LYS A 61 17.85 -9.64 21.45
C LYS A 61 18.49 -9.50 22.83
N SER A 62 19.20 -8.41 23.14
CA SER A 62 19.72 -8.18 24.50
C SER A 62 18.62 -7.71 25.43
N LEU A 63 17.59 -7.03 24.92
CA LEU A 63 16.49 -6.44 25.68
C LEU A 63 15.21 -7.27 25.65
N TYR A 64 14.93 -7.96 24.54
CA TYR A 64 13.70 -8.72 24.33
C TYR A 64 13.96 -10.17 23.95
N SER A 65 13.02 -11.04 24.32
CA SER A 65 12.90 -12.40 23.81
C SER A 65 11.84 -12.42 22.72
N ILE A 66 12.21 -12.82 21.50
CA ILE A 66 11.27 -12.91 20.37
C ILE A 66 10.56 -14.26 20.42
N GLY A 67 9.23 -14.22 20.40
CA GLY A 67 8.34 -15.37 20.46
C GLY A 67 7.69 -15.68 19.11
N LYS A 68 6.45 -16.20 19.16
CA LYS A 68 5.70 -16.62 17.97
C LYS A 68 5.40 -15.46 17.02
N LYS A 69 5.28 -15.77 15.72
CA LYS A 69 4.75 -14.85 14.71
C LYS A 69 3.28 -14.54 15.03
N LEU A 70 2.92 -13.26 15.03
CA LEU A 70 1.55 -12.78 15.24
C LEU A 70 0.86 -12.43 13.91
N GLY A 71 1.64 -11.94 12.94
CA GLY A 71 1.11 -11.55 11.64
C GLY A 71 2.21 -11.19 10.66
N GLN A 72 1.82 -10.93 9.42
CA GLN A 72 2.71 -10.42 8.37
C GLN A 72 1.98 -9.32 7.62
N GLY A 73 2.52 -8.10 7.73
CA GLY A 73 2.07 -6.96 6.95
C GLY A 73 2.85 -6.84 5.65
N GLN A 74 2.52 -5.81 4.86
CA GLN A 74 3.18 -5.50 3.59
C GLN A 74 4.71 -5.34 3.74
N PHE A 75 5.14 -4.64 4.79
CA PHE A 75 6.53 -4.25 4.98
C PHE A 75 7.34 -5.20 5.88
N GLY A 76 6.69 -6.05 6.66
CA GLY A 76 7.40 -6.83 7.67
C GLY A 76 6.59 -7.91 8.36
N ILE A 77 7.27 -8.67 9.21
CA ILE A 77 6.67 -9.74 10.00
C ILE A 77 6.54 -9.24 11.44
N THR A 78 5.36 -9.37 12.02
CA THR A 78 5.09 -9.01 13.41
C THR A 78 5.21 -10.25 14.29
N PHE A 79 6.04 -10.15 15.32
CA PHE A 79 6.26 -11.21 16.32
C PHE A 79 5.78 -10.77 17.69
N LEU A 80 5.36 -11.72 18.52
CA LEU A 80 5.27 -11.52 19.95
C LEU A 80 6.69 -11.31 20.47
N CYS A 81 6.91 -10.32 21.33
CA CYS A 81 8.17 -10.21 22.04
C CYS A 81 7.93 -9.90 23.51
N THR A 82 8.81 -10.39 24.38
CA THR A 82 8.73 -10.19 25.83
C THR A 82 9.94 -9.39 26.28
N GLU A 83 9.72 -8.27 26.95
CA GLU A 83 10.80 -7.47 27.54
C GLU A 83 11.44 -8.25 28.70
N LYS A 84 12.76 -8.44 28.65
CA LYS A 84 13.47 -9.31 29.61
C LYS A 84 13.51 -8.75 31.04
N SER A 85 13.50 -7.42 31.18
CA SER A 85 13.59 -6.75 32.48
C SER A 85 12.27 -6.78 33.25
N SER A 86 11.14 -6.65 32.55
CA SER A 86 9.81 -6.54 33.17
C SER A 86 8.93 -7.77 33.00
N GLY A 87 9.22 -8.62 32.01
CA GLY A 87 8.35 -9.72 31.60
C GLY A 87 7.11 -9.28 30.80
N ILE A 88 6.99 -8.01 30.44
CA ILE A 88 5.82 -7.48 29.72
C ILE A 88 5.88 -7.91 28.24
N ASN A 89 4.73 -8.31 27.70
CA ASN A 89 4.57 -8.68 26.30
C ASN A 89 4.28 -7.48 25.40
N TYR A 90 4.87 -7.50 24.23
CA TYR A 90 4.82 -6.48 23.18
C TYR A 90 4.68 -7.15 21.81
N ALA A 91 4.34 -6.36 20.80
CA ALA A 91 4.44 -6.74 19.40
C ALA A 91 5.71 -6.12 18.78
N CYS A 92 6.44 -6.88 17.97
CA CYS A 92 7.63 -6.43 17.27
C CYS A 92 7.48 -6.64 15.76
N LYS A 93 7.25 -5.55 15.03
CA LYS A 93 7.24 -5.54 13.56
C LYS A 93 8.69 -5.48 13.07
N SER A 94 9.12 -6.50 12.35
CA SER A 94 10.48 -6.64 11.81
C SER A 94 10.45 -6.50 10.28
N ILE A 95 11.09 -5.45 9.78
CA ILE A 95 11.15 -5.05 8.37
C ILE A 95 12.52 -5.46 7.82
N PRO A 96 12.59 -6.42 6.87
CA PRO A 96 13.86 -6.84 6.29
C PRO A 96 14.44 -5.73 5.40
N LYS A 97 15.69 -5.33 5.63
CA LYS A 97 16.40 -4.35 4.79
C LYS A 97 16.55 -4.79 3.34
N LYS A 98 16.57 -6.11 3.08
CA LYS A 98 16.54 -6.66 1.72
C LYS A 98 15.29 -6.29 0.92
N LYS A 99 14.21 -5.87 1.58
CA LYS A 99 12.99 -5.37 0.93
C LYS A 99 13.04 -3.86 0.64
N LEU A 100 14.03 -3.14 1.18
CA LEU A 100 14.23 -1.71 0.96
C LEU A 100 15.22 -1.53 -0.19
N ILE A 101 14.68 -1.34 -1.39
CA ILE A 101 15.42 -1.39 -2.65
C ILE A 101 15.93 0.00 -3.03
N CYS A 102 15.13 1.03 -2.81
CA CYS A 102 15.47 2.42 -3.13
C CYS A 102 15.49 3.31 -1.89
N LEU A 103 15.93 4.57 -2.05
CA LEU A 103 16.05 5.52 -0.93
C LEU A 103 14.68 5.80 -0.30
N GLU A 104 13.64 5.88 -1.13
CA GLU A 104 12.26 6.14 -0.72
C GLU A 104 11.75 5.06 0.24
N ASP A 105 12.15 3.79 0.06
CA ASP A 105 11.76 2.72 0.99
C ASP A 105 12.33 2.94 2.40
N TYR A 106 13.55 3.48 2.51
CA TYR A 106 14.16 3.80 3.81
C TYR A 106 13.45 5.00 4.44
N GLU A 107 13.13 6.01 3.64
CA GLU A 107 12.39 7.20 4.08
C GLU A 107 10.96 6.84 4.52
N ASP A 108 10.29 5.90 3.86
CA ASP A 108 8.95 5.43 4.20
C ASP A 108 8.94 4.72 5.56
N VAL A 109 9.90 3.83 5.82
CA VAL A 109 10.04 3.17 7.14
C VAL A 109 10.35 4.20 8.24
N TRP A 110 11.23 5.16 7.94
CA TRP A 110 11.54 6.22 8.89
C TRP A 110 10.31 7.11 9.17
N ARG A 111 9.54 7.45 8.14
CA ARG A 111 8.30 8.24 8.25
C ARG A 111 7.26 7.50 9.08
N GLU A 112 7.08 6.19 8.88
CA GLU A 112 6.20 5.36 9.70
C GLU A 112 6.56 5.48 11.19
N ILE A 113 7.85 5.35 11.53
CA ILE A 113 8.34 5.49 12.91
C ILE A 113 8.05 6.89 13.47
N GLN A 114 8.28 7.94 12.68
CA GLN A 114 8.00 9.32 13.09
C GLN A 114 6.51 9.55 13.36
N ILE A 115 5.64 9.08 12.47
CA ILE A 115 4.18 9.18 12.62
C ILE A 115 3.71 8.44 13.86
N MET A 116 4.18 7.19 14.07
CA MET A 116 3.83 6.42 15.25
C MET A 116 4.24 7.11 16.55
N HIS A 117 5.43 7.73 16.59
CA HIS A 117 5.85 8.54 17.74
C HIS A 117 4.95 9.77 17.91
N HIS A 118 4.63 10.46 16.83
CA HIS A 118 3.82 11.68 16.84
C HIS A 118 2.39 11.43 17.35
N LEU A 119 1.83 10.25 17.08
CA LEU A 119 0.47 9.86 17.49
C LEU A 119 0.42 9.03 18.77
N SER A 120 1.57 8.73 19.39
CA SER A 120 1.69 7.71 20.45
C SER A 120 0.92 7.99 21.75
N GLU A 121 0.51 9.25 21.98
CA GLU A 121 -0.29 9.65 23.14
C GLU A 121 -1.79 9.47 22.93
N HIS A 122 -2.25 9.25 21.69
CA HIS A 122 -3.67 9.06 21.42
C HIS A 122 -4.14 7.68 21.94
N PRO A 123 -5.20 7.60 22.76
CA PRO A 123 -5.62 6.35 23.42
C PRO A 123 -6.00 5.24 22.43
N ASN A 124 -6.51 5.60 21.26
CA ASN A 124 -6.93 4.66 20.21
C ASN A 124 -5.88 4.47 19.09
N VAL A 125 -4.63 4.89 19.31
CA VAL A 125 -3.50 4.56 18.41
C VAL A 125 -2.56 3.62 19.16
N VAL A 126 -1.94 2.68 18.43
CA VAL A 126 -0.94 1.78 19.00
C VAL A 126 0.28 2.57 19.46
N ARG A 127 0.67 2.38 20.72
CA ARG A 127 1.80 3.07 21.31
C ARG A 127 3.10 2.38 20.94
N ILE A 128 3.99 3.13 20.29
CA ILE A 128 5.36 2.72 20.06
C ILE A 128 6.15 2.72 21.37
N LYS A 129 6.85 1.62 21.65
CA LYS A 129 7.71 1.46 22.82
C LYS A 129 9.16 1.79 22.49
N GLY A 130 9.61 1.44 21.28
CA GLY A 130 10.95 1.77 20.81
C GLY A 130 11.25 1.16 19.45
N THR A 131 12.33 1.63 18.85
CA THR A 131 12.85 1.14 17.57
C THR A 131 14.28 0.63 17.72
N TYR A 132 14.60 -0.40 16.96
CA TYR A 132 15.90 -1.05 16.97
C TYR A 132 16.28 -1.40 15.54
N GLU A 133 17.57 -1.46 15.27
CA GLU A 133 18.05 -1.76 13.94
C GLU A 133 19.33 -2.58 14.03
N ASP A 134 19.43 -3.60 13.17
CA ASP A 134 20.64 -4.39 13.00
C ASP A 134 21.08 -4.40 11.53
N ALA A 135 22.03 -5.25 11.17
CA ALA A 135 22.57 -5.32 9.81
C ALA A 135 21.52 -5.76 8.76
N LEU A 136 20.47 -6.48 9.18
CA LEU A 136 19.51 -7.14 8.28
C LEU A 136 18.08 -6.61 8.43
N PHE A 137 17.71 -6.04 9.58
CA PHE A 137 16.34 -5.66 9.89
C PHE A 137 16.23 -4.30 10.60
N VAL A 138 15.09 -3.64 10.39
CA VAL A 138 14.55 -2.59 11.25
C VAL A 138 13.43 -3.21 12.09
N HIS A 139 13.41 -2.95 13.39
CA HIS A 139 12.46 -3.50 14.34
C HIS A 139 11.71 -2.38 15.05
N ILE A 140 10.38 -2.45 15.02
CA ILE A 140 9.48 -1.51 15.69
C ILE A 140 8.77 -2.29 16.79
N VAL A 141 9.08 -1.98 18.06
CA VAL A 141 8.44 -2.57 19.23
C VAL A 141 7.30 -1.66 19.67
N MET A 142 6.09 -2.23 19.78
CA MET A 142 4.85 -1.53 20.06
C MET A 142 4.01 -2.34 21.07
N GLU A 143 3.04 -1.69 21.71
CA GLU A 143 2.12 -2.40 22.59
C GLU A 143 1.38 -3.54 21.86
N LEU A 144 1.14 -4.63 22.59
CA LEU A 144 0.49 -5.81 22.04
C LEU A 144 -1.04 -5.61 22.07
N CYS A 145 -1.68 -5.76 20.91
CA CYS A 145 -3.13 -5.86 20.80
C CYS A 145 -3.53 -7.32 20.62
N ALA A 146 -4.01 -7.96 21.69
CA ALA A 146 -4.31 -9.40 21.72
C ALA A 146 -5.82 -9.72 21.62
N GLY A 147 -6.68 -8.71 21.50
CA GLY A 147 -8.14 -8.85 21.48
C GLY A 147 -8.77 -9.19 20.12
N GLY A 148 -7.97 -9.32 19.06
CA GLY A 148 -8.43 -9.66 17.72
C GLY A 148 -8.91 -8.46 16.88
N GLU A 149 -9.38 -8.75 15.68
CA GLU A 149 -9.85 -7.76 14.68
C GLU A 149 -11.26 -7.25 15.01
N LEU A 150 -11.59 -6.06 14.48
CA LEU A 150 -12.87 -5.36 14.69
C LEU A 150 -14.11 -6.24 14.48
N PHE A 151 -14.20 -6.94 13.34
CA PHE A 151 -15.38 -7.72 12.98
C PHE A 151 -15.53 -9.03 13.75
N ASP A 152 -14.41 -9.68 14.09
CA ASP A 152 -14.45 -10.89 14.92
C ASP A 152 -15.11 -10.61 16.26
N ARG A 153 -14.82 -9.44 16.84
CA ARG A 153 -15.40 -9.02 18.11
C ARG A 153 -16.91 -8.79 18.02
N ILE A 154 -17.37 -8.21 16.92
CA ILE A 154 -18.79 -7.98 16.67
C ILE A 154 -19.53 -9.31 16.57
N VAL A 155 -18.97 -10.27 15.82
CA VAL A 155 -19.56 -11.61 15.66
C VAL A 155 -19.62 -12.36 17.00
N GLN A 156 -18.55 -12.30 17.81
CA GLN A 156 -18.50 -12.97 19.11
C GLN A 156 -19.54 -12.49 20.12
N LYS A 157 -19.95 -11.21 20.08
CA LYS A 157 -20.97 -10.66 20.99
C LYS A 157 -22.37 -11.22 20.72
N GLY A 158 -22.65 -11.70 19.51
CA GLY A 158 -23.92 -12.29 19.11
C GLY A 158 -25.10 -11.31 18.98
N HIS A 159 -25.02 -10.13 19.60
CA HIS A 159 -25.96 -9.03 19.46
C HIS A 159 -25.17 -7.80 19.00
N TYR A 160 -25.71 -7.10 17.99
CA TYR A 160 -25.08 -5.92 17.43
C TYR A 160 -26.13 -4.89 17.02
N SER A 161 -26.00 -3.62 17.44
CA SER A 161 -26.97 -2.54 17.15
C SER A 161 -26.33 -1.33 16.44
N GLU A 162 -27.16 -0.44 15.88
CA GLU A 162 -26.68 0.85 15.34
C GLU A 162 -25.92 1.65 16.41
N LYS A 163 -26.35 1.59 17.66
CA LYS A 163 -25.69 2.25 18.79
C LYS A 163 -24.27 1.72 19.02
N GLU A 164 -24.05 0.42 18.83
CA GLU A 164 -22.71 -0.16 18.93
C GLU A 164 -21.85 0.21 17.71
N ALA A 165 -22.43 0.25 16.51
CA ALA A 165 -21.77 0.76 15.32
C ALA A 165 -21.35 2.24 15.49
N ALA A 166 -22.21 3.07 16.07
CA ALA A 166 -21.94 4.47 16.37
C ALA A 166 -20.74 4.64 17.31
N LYS A 167 -20.64 3.82 18.36
CA LYS A 167 -19.49 3.81 19.27
C LYS A 167 -18.18 3.46 18.55
N LEU A 168 -18.20 2.41 17.72
CA LEU A 168 -17.02 1.96 17.00
C LEU A 168 -16.55 2.99 15.96
N ILE A 169 -17.48 3.53 15.16
CA ILE A 169 -17.11 4.53 14.15
C ILE A 169 -16.65 5.84 14.80
N LYS A 170 -17.23 6.23 15.96
CA LYS A 170 -16.76 7.38 16.73
C LYS A 170 -15.30 7.22 17.15
N THR A 171 -14.90 6.02 17.58
CA THR A 171 -13.50 5.71 17.88
C THR A 171 -12.62 5.76 16.63
N ILE A 172 -13.05 5.15 15.53
CA ILE A 172 -12.31 5.14 14.26
C ILE A 172 -12.09 6.57 13.74
N VAL A 173 -13.16 7.36 13.66
CA VAL A 173 -13.09 8.75 13.19
C VAL A 173 -12.33 9.63 14.19
N GLY A 174 -12.38 9.34 15.49
CA GLY A 174 -11.52 9.99 16.49
C GLY A 174 -10.03 9.81 16.19
N VAL A 175 -9.61 8.61 15.74
CA VAL A 175 -8.24 8.40 15.26
C VAL A 175 -7.95 9.23 14.00
N VAL A 176 -8.90 9.29 13.05
CA VAL A 176 -8.74 10.09 11.83
C VAL A 176 -8.59 11.59 12.15
N GLU A 177 -9.42 12.11 13.04
CA GLU A 177 -9.38 13.51 13.48
C GLU A 177 -8.06 13.83 14.20
N ALA A 178 -7.57 12.93 15.06
CA ALA A 178 -6.27 13.06 15.69
C ALA A 178 -5.12 13.05 14.67
N CYS A 179 -5.20 12.22 13.63
CA CYS A 179 -4.23 12.24 12.54
C CYS A 179 -4.26 13.57 11.79
N HIS A 180 -5.45 14.01 11.37
CA HIS A 180 -5.64 15.22 10.56
C HIS A 180 -5.23 16.50 11.32
N SER A 181 -5.58 16.60 12.61
CA SER A 181 -5.20 17.74 13.45
C SER A 181 -3.68 17.84 13.67
N LEU A 182 -2.96 16.73 13.51
CA LEU A 182 -1.50 16.65 13.59
C LEU A 182 -0.82 16.61 12.21
N GLY A 183 -1.56 16.90 11.13
CA GLY A 183 -1.00 16.94 9.77
C GLY A 183 -0.58 15.57 9.24
N VAL A 184 -1.26 14.51 9.64
CA VAL A 184 -1.04 13.12 9.18
C VAL A 184 -2.24 12.61 8.40
N MET A 185 -2.02 11.95 7.27
CA MET A 185 -3.01 11.15 6.55
C MET A 185 -2.72 9.66 6.74
N HIS A 186 -3.74 8.86 7.01
CA HIS A 186 -3.58 7.41 7.21
C HIS A 186 -3.48 6.63 5.89
N ARG A 187 -4.33 6.96 4.91
CA ARG A 187 -4.35 6.42 3.52
C ARG A 187 -4.64 4.92 3.34
N ASP A 188 -4.63 4.11 4.40
CA ASP A 188 -5.05 2.70 4.36
C ASP A 188 -5.97 2.32 5.54
N LEU A 189 -7.03 3.10 5.76
CA LEU A 189 -8.02 2.75 6.79
C LEU A 189 -8.84 1.56 6.34
N LYS A 190 -8.82 0.51 7.16
CA LYS A 190 -9.59 -0.72 6.97
C LYS A 190 -9.78 -1.45 8.30
N PRO A 191 -10.80 -2.29 8.45
CA PRO A 191 -11.12 -3.00 9.69
C PRO A 191 -9.94 -3.82 10.25
N GLU A 192 -9.10 -4.38 9.38
CA GLU A 192 -7.91 -5.17 9.74
C GLU A 192 -6.83 -4.35 10.46
N ASN A 193 -6.83 -3.02 10.28
CA ASN A 193 -5.90 -2.11 10.93
C ASN A 193 -6.41 -1.64 12.30
N PHE A 194 -7.56 -2.12 12.76
CA PHE A 194 -8.14 -1.83 14.07
C PHE A 194 -8.23 -3.11 14.92
N LEU A 195 -7.42 -3.17 15.97
CA LEU A 195 -7.32 -4.31 16.88
C LEU A 195 -7.73 -3.93 18.30
N PHE A 196 -8.34 -4.86 19.01
CA PHE A 196 -8.62 -4.69 20.44
C PHE A 196 -7.37 -5.00 21.28
N ILE A 197 -7.15 -4.24 22.36
CA ILE A 197 -5.97 -4.44 23.23
C ILE A 197 -5.96 -5.82 23.90
N GLY A 198 -7.14 -6.33 24.27
CA GLY A 198 -7.32 -7.61 24.96
C GLY A 198 -8.72 -8.20 24.77
N PRO A 199 -9.00 -9.37 25.36
CA PRO A 199 -10.25 -10.10 25.18
C PRO A 199 -11.41 -9.56 26.04
N ASP A 200 -11.18 -8.54 26.87
CA ASP A 200 -12.18 -7.95 27.76
C ASP A 200 -13.26 -7.18 26.98
N GLU A 201 -14.52 -7.23 27.44
CA GLU A 201 -15.67 -6.69 26.68
C GLU A 201 -15.56 -5.19 26.39
N ASP A 202 -14.94 -4.46 27.31
CA ASP A 202 -14.67 -3.02 27.29
C ASP A 202 -13.26 -2.68 26.78
N ALA A 203 -12.53 -3.67 26.23
CA ALA A 203 -11.19 -3.46 25.69
C ALA A 203 -11.18 -2.32 24.66
N ALA A 204 -10.15 -1.47 24.75
CA ALA A 204 -9.98 -0.35 23.83
C ALA A 204 -9.63 -0.84 22.41
N LEU A 205 -10.28 -0.25 21.41
CA LEU A 205 -9.93 -0.40 19.99
C LEU A 205 -8.75 0.52 19.64
N LYS A 206 -7.75 -0.01 18.95
CA LYS A 206 -6.52 0.68 18.57
C LYS A 206 -6.20 0.53 17.09
N ALA A 207 -5.80 1.62 16.44
CA ALA A 207 -5.24 1.61 15.09
C ALA A 207 -3.76 1.19 15.11
N THR A 208 -3.37 0.24 14.25
CA THR A 208 -2.07 -0.44 14.35
C THR A 208 -1.11 -0.31 13.17
N ASP A 209 -1.56 0.13 11.99
CA ASP A 209 -0.70 0.14 10.78
C ASP A 209 -0.64 1.52 10.11
N PHE A 210 0.55 2.15 10.16
CA PHE A 210 0.82 3.47 9.60
C PHE A 210 1.84 3.40 8.45
N GLY A 211 2.09 2.20 7.89
CA GLY A 211 3.12 2.00 6.85
C GLY A 211 2.83 2.73 5.53
N LEU A 212 1.58 3.13 5.28
CA LEU A 212 1.19 3.95 4.13
C LEU A 212 0.91 5.40 4.50
N SER A 213 1.05 5.79 5.76
CA SER A 213 0.72 7.12 6.25
C SER A 213 1.76 8.15 5.82
N VAL A 214 1.34 9.41 5.70
CA VAL A 214 2.20 10.54 5.33
C VAL A 214 1.90 11.77 6.17
N PHE A 215 2.92 12.60 6.35
CA PHE A 215 2.70 13.98 6.77
C PHE A 215 2.21 14.79 5.57
N TYR A 216 1.35 15.76 5.83
CA TYR A 216 0.86 16.70 4.83
C TYR A 216 0.80 18.12 5.41
N LYS A 217 0.88 19.10 4.52
CA LYS A 217 0.58 20.50 4.82
C LYS A 217 -0.80 20.87 4.29
N PRO A 218 -1.45 21.89 4.86
CA PRO A 218 -2.66 22.45 4.27
C PRO A 218 -2.44 22.75 2.77
N ASP A 219 -3.44 22.40 1.95
CA ASP A 219 -3.43 22.54 0.48
C ASP A 219 -2.44 21.63 -0.28
N GLU A 220 -1.68 20.78 0.40
CA GLU A 220 -0.86 19.74 -0.25
C GLU A 220 -1.75 18.64 -0.83
N THR A 221 -1.38 18.13 -2.01
CA THR A 221 -2.12 17.06 -2.69
C THR A 221 -1.21 15.93 -3.11
N PHE A 222 -1.73 14.72 -3.06
CA PHE A 222 -1.00 13.49 -3.34
C PHE A 222 -1.47 12.85 -4.65
N SER A 223 -0.55 12.14 -5.31
CA SER A 223 -0.79 11.52 -6.62
C SER A 223 -0.51 10.01 -6.68
N ASP A 224 0.06 9.44 -5.62
CA ASP A 224 0.25 8.00 -5.51
C ASP A 224 -1.09 7.29 -5.27
N VAL A 225 -1.32 6.19 -5.99
CA VAL A 225 -2.49 5.33 -5.75
C VAL A 225 -2.13 4.32 -4.67
N VAL A 226 -2.71 4.50 -3.49
CA VAL A 226 -2.49 3.70 -2.28
C VAL A 226 -3.81 3.35 -1.62
N GLY A 227 -3.76 2.41 -0.67
CA GLY A 227 -4.92 1.96 0.08
C GLY A 227 -5.55 0.70 -0.50
N SER A 228 -6.38 0.06 0.31
CA SER A 228 -7.04 -1.20 -0.04
C SER A 228 -8.27 -0.95 -0.95
N PRO A 229 -8.45 -1.69 -2.07
CA PRO A 229 -9.43 -1.37 -3.14
C PRO A 229 -10.89 -1.15 -2.75
N TYR A 230 -11.38 -1.72 -1.65
CA TYR A 230 -12.75 -1.48 -1.20
C TYR A 230 -12.93 -0.14 -0.48
N TYR A 231 -11.86 0.34 0.15
CA TYR A 231 -11.86 1.50 1.04
C TYR A 231 -11.30 2.74 0.36
N VAL A 232 -10.59 2.57 -0.76
CA VAL A 232 -9.96 3.67 -1.49
C VAL A 232 -10.97 4.70 -1.98
N ALA A 233 -10.64 5.99 -1.81
CA ALA A 233 -11.50 7.08 -2.23
C ALA A 233 -11.43 7.34 -3.76
N PRO A 234 -12.51 7.85 -4.38
CA PRO A 234 -12.56 8.12 -5.82
C PRO A 234 -11.44 9.06 -6.31
N GLU A 235 -11.07 10.04 -5.49
CA GLU A 235 -10.02 11.02 -5.81
C GLU A 235 -8.60 10.45 -5.69
N VAL A 236 -8.39 9.41 -4.88
CA VAL A 236 -7.12 8.66 -4.84
C VAL A 236 -6.89 7.94 -6.17
N LEU A 237 -7.94 7.32 -6.74
CA LEU A 237 -7.90 6.72 -8.08
C LEU A 237 -7.65 7.76 -9.18
N ARG A 238 -8.03 9.02 -8.94
CA ARG A 238 -7.76 10.16 -9.83
C ARG A 238 -6.41 10.83 -9.56
N LYS A 239 -5.62 10.34 -8.59
CA LYS A 239 -4.27 10.83 -8.26
C LYS A 239 -4.23 12.30 -7.88
N HIS A 240 -5.29 12.79 -7.24
CA HIS A 240 -5.35 14.14 -6.72
C HIS A 240 -6.24 14.18 -5.50
N TYR A 241 -5.66 13.98 -4.33
CA TYR A 241 -6.39 13.82 -3.07
C TYR A 241 -5.65 14.45 -1.89
N GLY A 242 -6.43 14.76 -0.86
CA GLY A 242 -5.98 15.23 0.44
C GLY A 242 -6.53 14.35 1.57
N PRO A 243 -6.55 14.85 2.82
CA PRO A 243 -6.96 14.09 4.01
C PRO A 243 -8.40 13.59 3.97
N GLU A 244 -9.26 14.16 3.13
CA GLU A 244 -10.67 13.78 2.98
C GLU A 244 -10.83 12.32 2.53
N ALA A 245 -9.80 11.73 1.92
CA ALA A 245 -9.76 10.32 1.53
C ALA A 245 -9.90 9.36 2.73
N ASP A 246 -9.41 9.75 3.91
CA ASP A 246 -9.55 8.94 5.13
C ASP A 246 -11.00 8.93 5.62
N VAL A 247 -11.74 10.04 5.47
CA VAL A 247 -13.16 10.10 5.84
C VAL A 247 -14.01 9.20 4.94
N TRP A 248 -13.69 9.14 3.65
CA TRP A 248 -14.33 8.18 2.74
C TRP A 248 -14.10 6.75 3.20
N SER A 249 -12.84 6.41 3.51
CA SER A 249 -12.48 5.06 3.97
C SER A 249 -13.23 4.69 5.26
N ALA A 250 -13.34 5.62 6.22
CA ALA A 250 -14.16 5.46 7.42
C ALA A 250 -15.67 5.30 7.09
N GLY A 251 -16.18 6.02 6.10
CA GLY A 251 -17.56 5.89 5.62
C GLY A 251 -17.84 4.51 5.01
N VAL A 252 -16.87 3.93 4.29
CA VAL A 252 -16.96 2.55 3.79
C VAL A 252 -17.00 1.56 4.96
N ILE A 253 -16.17 1.76 5.99
CA ILE A 253 -16.20 0.93 7.20
C ILE A 253 -17.58 1.03 7.87
N LEU A 254 -18.14 2.23 8.03
CA LEU A 254 -19.47 2.42 8.61
C LEU A 254 -20.57 1.71 7.80
N TYR A 255 -20.54 1.81 6.47
CA TYR A 255 -21.48 1.10 5.62
C TYR A 255 -21.42 -0.43 5.83
N ILE A 256 -20.20 -0.98 5.92
CA ILE A 256 -20.00 -2.41 6.18
C ILE A 256 -20.48 -2.78 7.58
N LEU A 257 -20.22 -1.97 8.61
CA LEU A 257 -20.71 -2.23 9.97
C LEU A 257 -22.24 -2.37 9.99
N LEU A 258 -22.98 -1.55 9.25
CA LEU A 258 -24.45 -1.58 9.27
C LEU A 258 -25.08 -2.62 8.34
N SER A 259 -24.41 -3.04 7.26
CA SER A 259 -24.98 -3.92 6.24
C SER A 259 -24.31 -5.29 6.09
N GLY A 260 -23.08 -5.41 6.58
CA GLY A 260 -22.21 -6.56 6.41
C GLY A 260 -21.59 -6.71 5.02
N VAL A 261 -21.83 -5.77 4.09
CA VAL A 261 -21.33 -5.84 2.71
C VAL A 261 -20.68 -4.51 2.30
N PRO A 262 -19.68 -4.53 1.40
CA PRO A 262 -19.08 -3.28 0.90
C PRO A 262 -20.07 -2.49 0.04
N PRO A 263 -20.06 -1.15 0.09
CA PRO A 263 -20.96 -0.29 -0.69
C PRO A 263 -20.70 -0.36 -2.20
N PHE A 264 -19.46 -0.65 -2.58
CA PHE A 264 -19.03 -0.72 -3.97
C PHE A 264 -18.41 -2.08 -4.24
N TRP A 265 -19.13 -2.92 -4.99
CA TRP A 265 -18.72 -4.28 -5.25
C TRP A 265 -18.78 -4.65 -6.73
N ALA A 266 -17.79 -5.43 -7.17
CA ALA A 266 -17.77 -6.12 -8.44
C ALA A 266 -16.80 -7.31 -8.37
N GLU A 267 -16.91 -8.24 -9.32
CA GLU A 267 -16.06 -9.44 -9.37
C GLU A 267 -14.58 -9.11 -9.60
N THR A 268 -14.30 -8.05 -10.36
CA THR A 268 -12.94 -7.63 -10.70
C THR A 268 -12.59 -6.30 -10.02
N GLU A 269 -11.32 -6.09 -9.73
CA GLU A 269 -10.81 -4.84 -9.16
C GLU A 269 -11.14 -3.62 -10.03
N MET A 270 -11.02 -3.75 -11.35
CA MET A 270 -11.45 -2.69 -12.28
C MET A 270 -12.96 -2.43 -12.21
N GLY A 271 -13.76 -3.46 -11.97
CA GLY A 271 -15.18 -3.33 -11.68
C GLY A 271 -15.42 -2.55 -10.37
N ILE A 272 -14.67 -2.86 -9.31
CA ILE A 272 -14.76 -2.17 -8.01
C ILE A 272 -14.41 -0.69 -8.19
N PHE A 273 -13.31 -0.38 -8.88
CA PHE A 273 -12.93 1.00 -9.17
C PHE A 273 -14.00 1.75 -9.99
N ARG A 274 -14.64 1.07 -10.96
CA ARG A 274 -15.78 1.64 -11.69
C ARG A 274 -16.95 1.96 -10.77
N GLN A 275 -17.27 1.08 -9.82
CA GLN A 275 -18.33 1.31 -8.82
C GLN A 275 -17.97 2.43 -7.85
N ILE A 276 -16.72 2.54 -7.40
CA ILE A 276 -16.26 3.66 -6.58
C ILE A 276 -16.44 4.98 -7.33
N LEU A 277 -16.02 5.03 -8.60
CA LEU A 277 -16.07 6.25 -9.40
C LEU A 277 -17.49 6.67 -9.82
N ARG A 278 -18.40 5.70 -10.08
CA ARG A 278 -19.71 5.97 -10.73
C ARG A 278 -20.92 5.26 -10.12
N GLY A 279 -20.71 4.27 -9.26
CA GLY A 279 -21.78 3.46 -8.65
C GLY A 279 -22.72 4.28 -7.76
N LYS A 280 -23.89 3.76 -7.44
CA LYS A 280 -24.79 4.40 -6.47
C LYS A 280 -24.74 3.64 -5.16
N LEU A 281 -24.90 4.36 -4.06
CA LEU A 281 -25.11 3.70 -2.76
C LEU A 281 -26.47 3.01 -2.80
N ASP A 282 -26.49 1.77 -2.34
CA ASP A 282 -27.71 1.02 -2.14
C ASP A 282 -28.21 1.27 -0.71
N PHE A 283 -29.40 1.85 -0.59
CA PHE A 283 -30.13 1.98 0.67
C PHE A 283 -31.52 1.35 0.59
N ASP A 284 -31.76 0.54 -0.45
CA ASP A 284 -33.04 -0.10 -0.74
C ASP A 284 -33.02 -1.58 -0.35
N SER A 285 -31.90 -2.28 -0.58
CA SER A 285 -31.76 -3.70 -0.23
C SER A 285 -31.62 -3.91 1.28
N GLU A 286 -32.11 -5.05 1.78
CA GLU A 286 -31.94 -5.43 3.20
C GLU A 286 -30.44 -5.41 3.63
N PRO A 287 -30.10 -4.79 4.78
CA PRO A 287 -30.99 -4.39 5.87
C PRO A 287 -31.44 -2.91 5.84
N TRP A 288 -31.11 -2.16 4.78
CA TRP A 288 -31.22 -0.70 4.77
C TRP A 288 -32.61 -0.12 5.02
N PRO A 289 -33.73 -0.75 4.61
CA PRO A 289 -35.05 -0.29 5.01
C PRO A 289 -35.26 -0.21 6.53
N GLY A 290 -34.56 -1.06 7.30
CA GLY A 290 -34.62 -1.09 8.76
C GLY A 290 -33.60 -0.20 9.49
N ILE A 291 -32.63 0.36 8.76
CA ILE A 291 -31.59 1.25 9.31
C ILE A 291 -32.12 2.70 9.39
N SER A 292 -31.77 3.42 10.45
CA SER A 292 -32.22 4.80 10.67
C SER A 292 -31.80 5.75 9.54
N ASP A 293 -32.68 6.70 9.20
CA ASP A 293 -32.39 7.69 8.17
C ASP A 293 -31.23 8.63 8.56
N VAL A 294 -31.02 8.82 9.87
CA VAL A 294 -29.91 9.64 10.39
C VAL A 294 -28.56 8.94 10.17
N ALA A 295 -28.51 7.60 10.23
CA ALA A 295 -27.32 6.83 9.84
C ALA A 295 -27.04 6.95 8.34
N LYS A 296 -28.09 6.81 7.51
CA LYS A 296 -27.98 6.93 6.03
C LYS A 296 -27.51 8.32 5.62
N ASP A 297 -28.00 9.37 6.30
CA ASP A 297 -27.57 10.75 6.10
C ASP A 297 -26.07 10.91 6.39
N LEU A 298 -25.58 10.36 7.52
CA LEU A 298 -24.16 10.38 7.83
C LEU A 298 -23.33 9.67 6.76
N ILE A 299 -23.70 8.44 6.39
CA ILE A 299 -22.99 7.66 5.36
C ILE A 299 -22.96 8.40 4.03
N THR A 300 -24.08 9.00 3.62
CA THR A 300 -24.18 9.77 2.37
C THR A 300 -23.19 10.93 2.37
N LYS A 301 -23.06 11.63 3.50
CA LYS A 301 -22.15 12.77 3.64
C LYS A 301 -20.66 12.37 3.77
N MET A 302 -20.37 11.21 4.35
CA MET A 302 -19.00 10.64 4.39
C MET A 302 -18.58 10.07 3.03
N LEU A 303 -19.52 9.50 2.27
CA LEU A 303 -19.30 8.92 0.94
C LEU A 303 -19.71 9.88 -0.20
N ASP A 304 -19.64 11.19 0.06
CA ASP A 304 -19.72 12.19 -1.00
C ASP A 304 -18.47 12.08 -1.89
N ARG A 305 -18.68 11.92 -3.20
CA ARG A 305 -17.60 11.81 -4.17
C ARG A 305 -16.84 13.10 -4.39
N ASN A 306 -17.44 14.24 -4.05
CA ASN A 306 -16.76 15.51 -4.08
C ASN A 306 -16.05 15.72 -2.74
N PRO A 307 -14.70 15.63 -2.67
CA PRO A 307 -13.98 15.78 -1.41
C PRO A 307 -14.19 17.16 -0.78
N LYS A 308 -14.52 18.19 -1.56
CA LYS A 308 -14.76 19.55 -1.04
C LYS A 308 -16.07 19.72 -0.27
N THR A 309 -17.04 18.85 -0.49
CA THR A 309 -18.35 18.88 0.18
C THR A 309 -18.54 17.69 1.13
N ARG A 310 -17.65 16.70 1.05
CA ARG A 310 -17.55 15.62 2.02
C ARG A 310 -17.25 16.19 3.41
N LEU A 311 -17.86 15.62 4.43
CA LEU A 311 -17.57 16.01 5.81
C LEU A 311 -16.08 15.80 6.14
N THR A 312 -15.56 16.69 6.97
CA THR A 312 -14.31 16.47 7.68
C THR A 312 -14.50 15.48 8.82
N ALA A 313 -13.40 14.89 9.33
CA ALA A 313 -13.46 13.98 10.47
C ALA A 313 -14.09 14.64 11.71
N HIS A 314 -13.80 15.93 11.94
CA HIS A 314 -14.40 16.70 13.02
C HIS A 314 -15.93 16.83 12.85
N GLU A 315 -16.40 17.18 11.65
CA GLU A 315 -17.84 17.32 11.39
C GLU A 315 -18.58 15.98 11.52
N VAL A 316 -17.94 14.87 11.15
CA VAL A 316 -18.49 13.52 11.41
C VAL A 316 -18.65 13.27 12.91
N LEU A 317 -17.65 13.65 13.73
CA LEU A 317 -17.74 13.51 15.19
C LEU A 317 -18.81 14.41 15.82
N CYS A 318 -19.19 15.50 15.15
CA CYS A 318 -20.28 16.38 15.55
C CYS A 318 -21.65 15.97 14.99
N HIS A 319 -21.71 14.95 14.14
CA HIS A 319 -22.96 14.55 13.50
C HIS A 319 -23.99 14.03 14.52
N PRO A 320 -25.29 14.35 14.39
CA PRO A 320 -26.31 13.92 15.35
C PRO A 320 -26.32 12.42 15.67
N TRP A 321 -26.11 11.57 14.66
CA TRP A 321 -26.02 10.11 14.84
C TRP A 321 -24.88 9.65 15.78
N ILE A 322 -23.84 10.46 15.94
CA ILE A 322 -22.64 10.16 16.74
C ILE A 322 -22.70 10.78 18.15
N VAL A 323 -23.28 11.99 18.27
CA VAL A 323 -23.28 12.76 19.52
C VAL A 323 -24.51 12.52 20.38
N ASP A 324 -25.66 12.22 19.75
CA ASP A 324 -26.92 12.02 20.44
C ASP A 324 -27.18 10.52 20.62
N ASP A 325 -27.00 10.03 21.84
CA ASP A 325 -27.21 8.62 22.21
C ASP A 325 -28.65 8.13 21.97
N THR A 326 -29.59 9.03 21.65
CA THR A 326 -30.98 8.68 21.30
C THR A 326 -31.20 8.49 19.80
N MET A 327 -30.29 8.97 18.95
CA MET A 327 -30.44 8.93 17.49
C MET A 327 -30.03 7.60 16.87
N ALA A 328 -29.09 6.88 17.49
CA ALA A 328 -28.69 5.54 17.07
C ALA A 328 -29.52 4.48 17.84
N PRO A 329 -30.42 3.74 17.16
CA PRO A 329 -31.26 2.75 17.83
C PRO A 329 -30.44 1.65 18.51
N ASP A 330 -30.84 1.28 19.73
CA ASP A 330 -30.27 0.13 20.46
C ASP A 330 -30.97 -1.19 20.11
N LYS A 331 -31.72 -1.21 18.99
CA LYS A 331 -32.38 -2.40 18.48
C LYS A 331 -31.32 -3.29 17.83
N PRO A 332 -31.32 -4.61 18.10
CA PRO A 332 -30.47 -5.54 17.38
C PRO A 332 -30.69 -5.42 15.86
N LEU A 333 -29.58 -5.29 15.13
CA LEU A 333 -29.56 -5.46 13.69
C LEU A 333 -29.95 -6.88 13.33
N ASP A 334 -30.40 -7.07 12.09
CA ASP A 334 -30.76 -8.40 11.60
C ASP A 334 -29.58 -9.36 11.76
N SER A 335 -29.87 -10.57 12.22
CA SER A 335 -28.94 -11.71 12.22
C SER A 335 -28.23 -11.91 10.87
N ALA A 336 -28.87 -11.54 9.76
CA ALA A 336 -28.26 -11.54 8.43
C ALA A 336 -27.05 -10.59 8.34
N VAL A 337 -27.07 -9.44 9.02
CA VAL A 337 -25.92 -8.51 9.08
C VAL A 337 -24.74 -9.18 9.78
N LEU A 338 -24.99 -9.81 10.93
CA LEU A 338 -23.97 -10.55 11.66
C LEU A 338 -23.38 -11.69 10.83
N SER A 339 -24.23 -12.45 10.12
CA SER A 339 -23.80 -13.50 9.22
C SER A 339 -22.92 -12.97 8.08
N ARG A 340 -23.27 -11.82 7.49
CA ARG A 340 -22.49 -11.19 6.41
C ARG A 340 -21.16 -10.62 6.92
N LEU A 341 -21.14 -10.01 8.10
CA LEU A 341 -19.90 -9.54 8.75
C LEU A 341 -18.95 -10.70 9.05
N LYS A 342 -19.51 -11.84 9.48
CA LYS A 342 -18.76 -13.07 9.72
C LYS A 342 -18.13 -13.61 8.43
N GLN A 343 -18.94 -13.73 7.37
CA GLN A 343 -18.47 -14.12 6.04
C GLN A 343 -17.36 -13.19 5.53
N PHE A 344 -17.53 -11.89 5.71
CA PHE A 344 -16.53 -10.90 5.32
C PHE A 344 -15.19 -11.10 6.06
N SER A 345 -15.23 -11.34 7.38
CA SER A 345 -14.02 -11.63 8.19
C SER A 345 -13.34 -12.93 7.76
N ALA A 346 -14.11 -14.02 7.59
CA ALA A 346 -13.58 -15.33 7.25
C ALA A 346 -12.93 -15.35 5.86
N MET A 347 -13.58 -14.75 4.85
CA MET A 347 -13.03 -14.60 3.50
C MET A 347 -11.69 -13.86 3.54
N ASN A 348 -11.57 -12.78 4.31
CA ASN A 348 -10.32 -12.03 4.44
C ASN A 348 -9.21 -12.87 5.08
N LYS A 349 -9.53 -13.72 6.07
CA LYS A 349 -8.55 -14.60 6.73
C LYS A 349 -8.03 -15.70 5.81
N LEU A 350 -8.90 -16.45 5.15
CA LEU A 350 -8.46 -17.54 4.26
C LEU A 350 -7.65 -16.98 3.08
N LYS A 351 -8.07 -15.85 2.54
CA LYS A 351 -7.34 -15.16 1.47
C LYS A 351 -5.94 -14.70 1.92
N LYS A 352 -5.81 -14.12 3.12
CA LYS A 352 -4.50 -13.78 3.71
C LYS A 352 -3.61 -15.03 3.82
N MET A 353 -4.16 -16.18 4.20
CA MET A 353 -3.41 -17.45 4.29
C MET A 353 -2.97 -17.96 2.91
N ALA A 354 -3.87 -17.99 1.93
CA ALA A 354 -3.55 -18.44 0.58
C ALA A 354 -2.50 -17.55 -0.11
N LEU A 355 -2.62 -16.23 0.02
CA LEU A 355 -1.63 -15.30 -0.52
C LEU A 355 -0.28 -15.40 0.18
N ARG A 356 -0.27 -15.79 1.46
CA ARG A 356 0.96 -16.10 2.17
C ARG A 356 1.65 -17.36 1.63
N VAL A 357 0.90 -18.43 1.37
CA VAL A 357 1.44 -19.66 0.74
C VAL A 357 2.07 -19.35 -0.62
N ILE A 358 1.35 -18.56 -1.45
CA ILE A 358 1.84 -18.12 -2.74
C ILE A 358 3.13 -17.31 -2.57
N ALA A 359 3.14 -16.32 -1.66
CA ALA A 359 4.31 -15.47 -1.42
C ALA A 359 5.53 -16.23 -0.87
N GLU A 360 5.34 -17.23 0.00
CA GLU A 360 6.43 -18.05 0.58
C GLU A 360 7.03 -19.02 -0.45
N ARG A 361 6.25 -19.46 -1.45
CA ARG A 361 6.76 -20.28 -2.57
C ARG A 361 7.43 -19.48 -3.68
N LEU A 362 7.07 -18.20 -3.84
CA LEU A 362 7.65 -17.29 -4.84
C LEU A 362 9.03 -16.72 -4.48
N SER A 363 9.71 -17.22 -3.44
CA SER A 363 10.92 -16.58 -2.94
C SER A 363 12.04 -17.55 -2.57
N GLU A 364 12.81 -17.96 -3.58
CA GLU A 364 14.28 -18.04 -3.55
C GLU A 364 14.82 -18.48 -4.92
N GLU A 365 14.10 -19.34 -5.64
CA GLU A 365 14.53 -19.90 -6.93
C GLU A 365 14.28 -18.95 -8.12
N GLU A 366 13.19 -18.18 -8.08
CA GLU A 366 12.79 -17.33 -9.22
C GLU A 366 13.61 -16.03 -9.36
N ILE A 367 14.16 -15.51 -8.25
CA ILE A 367 15.08 -14.37 -8.28
C ILE A 367 16.41 -14.77 -8.96
N GLY A 368 16.82 -16.04 -8.80
CA GLY A 368 18.00 -16.59 -9.47
C GLY A 368 17.80 -16.73 -10.98
N GLY A 369 16.69 -17.33 -11.40
CA GLY A 369 16.37 -17.55 -12.81
C GLY A 369 16.15 -16.25 -13.61
N LEU A 370 15.52 -15.24 -13.01
CA LEU A 370 15.34 -13.92 -13.65
C LEU A 370 16.67 -13.17 -13.83
N LYS A 371 17.62 -13.38 -12.91
CA LYS A 371 18.98 -12.83 -13.02
C LYS A 371 19.79 -13.52 -14.11
N GLU A 372 19.63 -14.83 -14.27
CA GLU A 372 20.24 -15.57 -15.38
C GLU A 372 19.61 -15.18 -16.72
N LEU A 373 18.29 -14.99 -16.76
CA LEU A 373 17.58 -14.51 -17.94
C LEU A 373 18.01 -13.09 -18.34
N PHE A 374 18.13 -12.19 -17.37
CA PHE A 374 18.65 -10.83 -17.61
C PHE A 374 20.07 -10.87 -18.19
N LYS A 375 20.98 -11.65 -17.58
CA LYS A 375 22.35 -11.85 -18.10
C LYS A 375 22.42 -12.55 -19.45
N MET A 376 21.43 -13.35 -19.80
CA MET A 376 21.36 -14.01 -21.09
C MET A 376 20.95 -13.04 -22.20
N ILE A 377 20.13 -12.03 -21.87
CA ILE A 377 19.62 -11.01 -22.78
C ILE A 377 20.60 -9.84 -22.91
N ASP A 378 21.20 -9.40 -21.79
CA ASP A 378 22.28 -8.41 -21.72
C ASP A 378 23.59 -9.03 -22.22
N THR A 379 23.78 -9.00 -23.54
CA THR A 379 24.88 -9.73 -24.19
C THR A 379 26.22 -9.02 -24.06
N ASP A 380 26.22 -7.73 -23.78
CA ASP A 380 27.42 -6.93 -23.60
C ASP A 380 27.78 -6.68 -22.12
N ASP A 381 26.99 -7.20 -21.17
CA ASP A 381 27.15 -7.08 -19.70
C ASP A 381 27.19 -5.61 -19.27
N SER A 382 26.43 -4.75 -19.97
CA SER A 382 26.34 -3.31 -19.69
C SER A 382 25.47 -3.01 -18.46
N GLY A 383 24.68 -3.99 -17.99
CA GLY A 383 23.76 -3.84 -16.87
C GLY A 383 22.41 -3.22 -17.26
N THR A 384 22.17 -3.05 -18.56
CA THR A 384 20.93 -2.50 -19.15
C THR A 384 20.62 -3.24 -20.44
N ILE A 385 19.36 -3.60 -20.67
CA ILE A 385 18.94 -4.27 -21.90
C ILE A 385 18.52 -3.22 -22.93
N THR A 386 19.12 -3.25 -24.11
CA THR A 386 18.70 -2.41 -25.24
C THR A 386 17.57 -3.07 -26.06
N PHE A 387 16.91 -2.31 -26.93
CA PHE A 387 15.88 -2.85 -27.84
C PHE A 387 16.42 -4.02 -28.70
N ASP A 388 17.64 -3.89 -29.23
CA ASP A 388 18.25 -4.91 -30.08
C ASP A 388 18.60 -6.18 -29.28
N GLU A 389 19.04 -6.03 -28.03
CA GLU A 389 19.32 -7.14 -27.12
C GLU A 389 18.05 -7.86 -26.67
N LEU A 390 16.99 -7.11 -26.34
CA LEU A 390 15.69 -7.68 -26.01
C LEU A 390 15.12 -8.48 -27.18
N LYS A 391 15.23 -7.93 -28.40
CA LYS A 391 14.77 -8.57 -29.64
C LYS A 391 15.53 -9.86 -29.93
N GLU A 392 16.86 -9.84 -29.85
CA GLU A 392 17.67 -11.03 -30.09
C GLU A 392 17.49 -12.07 -28.98
N GLY A 393 17.37 -11.63 -27.73
CA GLY A 393 17.06 -12.45 -26.57
C GLY A 393 15.73 -13.21 -26.74
N LEU A 394 14.65 -12.51 -27.07
CA LEU A 394 13.32 -13.12 -27.28
C LEU A 394 13.29 -14.10 -28.46
N ARG A 395 14.05 -13.83 -29.53
CA ARG A 395 14.18 -14.73 -30.67
C ARG A 395 14.91 -16.03 -30.30
N ARG A 396 15.91 -15.97 -29.42
CA ARG A 396 16.63 -17.16 -28.93
C ARG A 396 15.79 -18.05 -28.02
N VAL A 397 14.83 -17.47 -27.31
CA VAL A 397 13.88 -18.20 -26.44
C VAL A 397 12.64 -18.70 -27.23
N GLY A 398 12.59 -18.48 -28.55
CA GLY A 398 11.59 -19.07 -29.44
C GLY A 398 10.28 -18.27 -29.56
N SER A 399 10.30 -16.97 -29.25
CA SER A 399 9.14 -16.10 -29.40
C SER A 399 9.16 -15.36 -30.75
N GLU A 400 8.04 -15.36 -31.48
CA GLU A 400 7.86 -14.65 -32.76
C GLU A 400 7.04 -13.36 -32.56
N LEU A 401 7.55 -12.42 -31.75
CA LEU A 401 6.92 -11.11 -31.59
C LEU A 401 7.34 -10.16 -32.71
N MET A 402 6.41 -9.31 -33.17
CA MET A 402 6.70 -8.26 -34.14
C MET A 402 7.54 -7.13 -33.50
N GLU A 403 8.35 -6.44 -34.30
CA GLU A 403 9.19 -5.33 -33.79
C GLU A 403 8.39 -4.22 -33.10
N SER A 404 7.15 -3.98 -33.55
CA SER A 404 6.24 -3.04 -32.89
C SER A 404 5.86 -3.48 -31.47
N GLU A 405 5.67 -4.78 -31.25
CA GLU A 405 5.29 -5.34 -29.95
C GLU A 405 6.47 -5.35 -28.98
N ILE A 406 7.68 -5.58 -29.48
CA ILE A 406 8.92 -5.47 -28.69
C ILE A 406 9.14 -4.01 -28.28
N LYS A 407 8.81 -3.06 -29.16
CA LYS A 407 8.92 -1.64 -28.87
C LYS A 407 7.90 -1.20 -27.83
N ASP A 408 6.66 -1.69 -27.93
CA ASP A 408 5.64 -1.44 -26.92
C ASP A 408 6.02 -2.03 -25.54
N LEU A 409 6.67 -3.21 -25.52
CA LEU A 409 7.22 -3.80 -24.29
C LEU A 409 8.37 -2.98 -23.71
N MET A 410 9.24 -2.44 -24.58
CA MET A 410 10.33 -1.55 -24.20
C MET A 410 9.81 -0.28 -23.56
N ASP A 411 8.88 0.41 -24.25
CA ASP A 411 8.27 1.66 -23.79
C ASP A 411 7.42 1.47 -22.50
N ALA A 412 6.93 0.25 -22.26
CA ALA A 412 6.19 -0.10 -21.04
C ALA A 412 7.09 -0.45 -19.84
N ALA A 413 8.30 -0.93 -20.09
CA ALA A 413 9.26 -1.36 -19.09
C ALA A 413 10.24 -0.24 -18.68
N ASP A 414 10.60 0.63 -19.62
CA ASP A 414 11.49 1.79 -19.45
C ASP A 414 10.75 2.92 -18.71
N ILE A 415 10.84 2.90 -17.38
CA ILE A 415 10.09 3.79 -16.49
C ILE A 415 10.71 5.18 -16.49
N ASP A 416 12.03 5.26 -16.65
CA ASP A 416 12.77 6.52 -16.63
C ASP A 416 12.96 7.17 -18.02
N ASN A 417 12.50 6.51 -19.10
CA ASN A 417 12.65 6.90 -20.51
C ASN A 417 14.12 7.03 -20.93
N SER A 418 15.00 6.17 -20.38
CA SER A 418 16.41 6.12 -20.74
C SER A 418 16.66 5.53 -22.13
N GLY A 419 15.66 4.85 -22.72
CA GLY A 419 15.76 4.10 -23.96
C GLY A 419 16.34 2.69 -23.77
N THR A 420 16.52 2.26 -22.52
CA THR A 420 17.10 0.98 -22.11
C THR A 420 16.33 0.43 -20.89
N ILE A 421 16.31 -0.88 -20.67
CA ILE A 421 15.66 -1.49 -19.51
C ILE A 421 16.73 -1.92 -18.51
N ASP A 422 16.81 -1.29 -17.35
CA ASP A 422 17.73 -1.71 -16.29
C ASP A 422 17.25 -2.99 -15.57
N TYR A 423 18.08 -3.59 -14.71
CA TYR A 423 17.71 -4.81 -13.98
C TYR A 423 16.44 -4.66 -13.13
N GLY A 424 16.22 -3.48 -12.55
CA GLY A 424 15.05 -3.17 -11.74
C GLY A 424 13.78 -3.01 -12.58
N GLU A 425 13.89 -2.36 -13.73
CA GLU A 425 12.84 -2.20 -14.74
C GLU A 425 12.49 -3.52 -15.41
N PHE A 426 13.50 -4.35 -15.72
CA PHE A 426 13.31 -5.70 -16.25
C PHE A 426 12.57 -6.58 -15.26
N LEU A 427 12.99 -6.57 -13.99
CA LEU A 427 12.28 -7.25 -12.91
C LEU A 427 10.86 -6.71 -12.75
N ALA A 428 10.66 -5.39 -12.78
CA ALA A 428 9.34 -4.80 -12.67
C ALA A 428 8.43 -5.27 -13.81
N ALA A 429 8.89 -5.19 -15.06
CA ALA A 429 8.12 -5.59 -16.24
C ALA A 429 7.84 -7.11 -16.30
N THR A 430 8.84 -7.94 -16.02
CA THR A 430 8.70 -9.41 -16.08
C THR A 430 7.96 -10.01 -14.89
N VAL A 431 8.00 -9.37 -13.71
CA VAL A 431 7.21 -9.78 -12.55
C VAL A 431 5.75 -9.31 -12.67
N HIS A 432 5.49 -8.14 -13.27
CA HIS A 432 4.15 -7.56 -13.30
C HIS A 432 3.19 -8.11 -14.38
N LEU A 433 3.67 -8.73 -15.45
CA LEU A 433 2.80 -9.10 -16.57
C LEU A 433 2.21 -10.51 -16.53
N ASN A 434 2.63 -11.42 -15.63
CA ASN A 434 2.35 -12.83 -15.90
C ASN A 434 2.12 -13.81 -14.73
N LYS A 435 2.13 -13.43 -13.44
CA LYS A 435 2.22 -14.48 -12.38
C LYS A 435 1.16 -14.54 -11.29
N LEU A 436 0.35 -13.52 -10.99
CA LEU A 436 -0.67 -13.65 -9.93
C LEU A 436 -2.03 -14.19 -10.42
N GLU A 437 -2.24 -14.27 -11.73
CA GLU A 437 -3.42 -14.85 -12.37
C GLU A 437 -3.16 -16.24 -12.97
N ARG A 438 -1.90 -16.73 -12.91
CA ARG A 438 -1.58 -18.06 -13.40
C ARG A 438 -2.24 -19.11 -12.54
N GLU A 439 -3.00 -19.96 -13.21
CA GLU A 439 -3.64 -21.15 -12.65
C GLU A 439 -2.64 -21.96 -11.81
N GLU A 440 -1.37 -22.04 -12.22
CA GLU A 440 -0.28 -22.70 -11.51
C GLU A 440 -0.10 -22.22 -10.05
N ASN A 441 -0.27 -20.94 -9.76
CA ASN A 441 -0.11 -20.41 -8.40
C ASN A 441 -1.34 -20.65 -7.53
N LEU A 442 -2.55 -20.62 -8.13
CA LEU A 442 -3.77 -21.00 -7.44
C LEU A 442 -3.79 -22.51 -7.15
N VAL A 443 -3.37 -23.33 -8.11
CA VAL A 443 -3.22 -24.79 -7.95
C VAL A 443 -2.18 -25.11 -6.89
N SER A 444 -1.04 -24.42 -6.88
CA SER A 444 0.01 -24.60 -5.87
C SER A 444 -0.46 -24.20 -4.47
N ALA A 445 -1.22 -23.10 -4.35
CA ALA A 445 -1.84 -22.70 -3.10
C ALA A 445 -2.88 -23.71 -2.63
N PHE A 446 -3.74 -24.18 -3.54
CA PHE A 446 -4.75 -25.19 -3.26
C PHE A 446 -4.11 -26.50 -2.78
N SER A 447 -3.11 -27.00 -3.50
CA SER A 447 -2.35 -28.22 -3.17
C SER A 447 -1.53 -28.11 -1.88
N PHE A 448 -1.34 -26.90 -1.34
CA PHE A 448 -0.73 -26.75 -0.02
C PHE A 448 -1.74 -27.07 1.10
N PHE A 449 -3.00 -26.69 0.89
CA PHE A 449 -4.10 -26.96 1.81
C PHE A 449 -4.58 -28.40 1.65
N ASP A 450 -4.84 -28.85 0.42
CA ASP A 450 -5.15 -30.24 0.05
C ASP A 450 -3.89 -31.12 0.20
N LYS A 451 -3.70 -31.70 1.39
CA LYS A 451 -2.53 -32.50 1.76
C LYS A 451 -2.65 -33.92 1.23
N ASP A 452 -3.87 -34.45 1.15
CA ASP A 452 -4.11 -35.81 0.70
C ASP A 452 -4.26 -35.92 -0.83
N GLY A 453 -4.36 -34.78 -1.53
CA GLY A 453 -4.48 -34.71 -2.98
C GLY A 453 -5.86 -35.11 -3.47
N SER A 454 -6.88 -35.01 -2.62
CA SER A 454 -8.26 -35.40 -2.91
C SER A 454 -8.94 -34.47 -3.91
N GLY A 455 -8.40 -33.26 -4.12
CA GLY A 455 -9.04 -32.21 -4.92
C GLY A 455 -10.00 -31.34 -4.10
N TYR A 456 -10.06 -31.54 -2.78
CA TYR A 456 -10.92 -30.83 -1.84
C TYR A 456 -10.10 -30.39 -0.61
N ILE A 457 -10.40 -29.22 -0.05
CA ILE A 457 -9.82 -28.78 1.22
C ILE A 457 -10.81 -29.09 2.34
N THR A 458 -10.42 -30.00 3.23
CA THR A 458 -11.22 -30.43 4.38
C THR A 458 -11.00 -29.54 5.61
N ILE A 459 -11.89 -29.64 6.61
CA ILE A 459 -11.75 -28.97 7.92
C ILE A 459 -10.42 -29.35 8.59
N ASP A 460 -10.05 -30.62 8.55
CA ASP A 460 -8.84 -31.12 9.20
C ASP A 460 -7.57 -30.56 8.55
N GLU A 461 -7.55 -30.48 7.22
CA GLU A 461 -6.45 -29.90 6.45
C GLU A 461 -6.32 -28.40 6.66
N LEU A 462 -7.45 -27.69 6.69
CA LEU A 462 -7.47 -26.27 7.01
C LEU A 462 -7.01 -26.03 8.45
N GLN A 463 -7.38 -26.90 9.39
CA GLN A 463 -6.94 -26.84 10.79
C GLN A 463 -5.44 -27.08 10.93
N GLN A 464 -4.91 -28.03 10.16
CA GLN A 464 -3.49 -28.30 10.12
C GLN A 464 -2.72 -27.10 9.54
N ALA A 465 -3.21 -26.50 8.46
CA ALA A 465 -2.65 -25.28 7.91
C ALA A 465 -2.70 -24.11 8.92
N CYS A 466 -3.81 -23.91 9.63
CA CYS A 466 -3.92 -22.88 10.66
C CYS A 466 -2.92 -23.07 11.81
N LYS A 467 -2.70 -24.32 12.25
CA LYS A 467 -1.67 -24.66 13.25
C LYS A 467 -0.27 -24.33 12.73
N GLU A 468 0.04 -24.69 11.48
CA GLU A 468 1.32 -24.34 10.83
C GLU A 468 1.53 -22.82 10.71
N PHE A 469 0.44 -22.06 10.55
CA PHE A 469 0.48 -20.60 10.50
C PHE A 469 0.45 -19.90 11.86
N GLY A 470 0.36 -20.65 12.98
CA GLY A 470 0.34 -20.11 14.34
C GLY A 470 -1.01 -19.53 14.77
N LEU A 471 -2.07 -19.81 14.02
CA LEU A 471 -3.44 -19.44 14.31
C LEU A 471 -4.05 -20.55 15.19
N SER A 472 -4.20 -20.27 16.48
CA SER A 472 -4.88 -21.18 17.42
C SER A 472 -6.26 -20.59 17.69
N GLU A 473 -7.30 -21.43 17.59
CA GLU A 473 -8.72 -21.09 17.83
C GLU A 473 -9.41 -20.29 16.71
N LEU A 474 -9.50 -20.87 15.51
CA LEU A 474 -10.48 -20.44 14.52
C LEU A 474 -11.65 -21.43 14.50
N HIS A 475 -12.87 -20.91 14.36
CA HIS A 475 -14.07 -21.73 14.07
C HIS A 475 -14.03 -22.16 12.59
N LEU A 476 -13.20 -23.16 12.27
CA LEU A 476 -12.90 -23.58 10.90
C LEU A 476 -14.11 -24.23 10.21
N ASP A 477 -14.96 -24.91 10.98
CA ASP A 477 -16.24 -25.45 10.51
C ASP A 477 -17.14 -24.36 9.91
N GLU A 478 -17.03 -23.14 10.43
CA GLU A 478 -17.83 -22.00 9.97
C GLU A 478 -17.21 -21.35 8.74
N MET A 479 -15.87 -21.34 8.63
CA MET A 479 -15.16 -20.82 7.46
C MET A 479 -15.45 -21.66 6.21
N ILE A 480 -15.49 -22.99 6.34
CA ILE A 480 -15.78 -23.88 5.21
C ILE A 480 -17.20 -23.70 4.73
N ARG A 481 -18.19 -23.73 5.65
CA ARG A 481 -19.61 -23.47 5.33
C ARG A 481 -19.89 -22.16 4.58
N GLU A 482 -19.01 -21.17 4.70
CA GLU A 482 -19.19 -19.85 4.08
C GLU A 482 -18.61 -19.75 2.66
N ILE A 483 -17.74 -20.68 2.27
CA ILE A 483 -17.07 -20.74 0.96
C ILE A 483 -17.66 -21.85 0.11
N ASP A 484 -17.98 -22.97 0.76
CA ASP A 484 -18.69 -24.13 0.26
C ASP A 484 -20.07 -23.70 -0.30
N GLN A 485 -20.16 -23.63 -1.62
CA GLN A 485 -21.34 -23.21 -2.37
C GLN A 485 -22.30 -24.38 -2.60
N ASP A 486 -21.78 -25.61 -2.70
CA ASP A 486 -22.59 -26.81 -2.92
C ASP A 486 -23.01 -27.55 -1.64
N ASN A 487 -22.54 -27.05 -0.48
CA ASN A 487 -22.76 -27.56 0.87
C ASN A 487 -22.28 -29.00 1.07
N ASP A 488 -21.20 -29.40 0.41
CA ASP A 488 -20.60 -30.73 0.55
C ASP A 488 -19.70 -30.87 1.81
N GLY A 489 -19.50 -29.78 2.55
CA GLY A 489 -18.70 -29.70 3.76
C GLY A 489 -17.20 -29.57 3.51
N GLN A 490 -16.78 -29.32 2.28
CA GLN A 490 -15.41 -29.19 1.82
C GLN A 490 -15.27 -27.96 0.90
N ILE A 491 -14.05 -27.60 0.50
CA ILE A 491 -13.83 -26.51 -0.47
C ILE A 491 -13.14 -27.09 -1.71
N ASP A 492 -13.82 -27.07 -2.85
CA ASP A 492 -13.23 -27.52 -4.11
C ASP A 492 -12.31 -26.45 -4.74
N TYR A 493 -11.55 -26.82 -5.78
CA TYR A 493 -10.67 -25.88 -6.47
C TYR A 493 -11.43 -24.71 -7.12
N GLY A 494 -12.61 -24.96 -7.68
CA GLY A 494 -13.46 -23.94 -8.28
C GLY A 494 -13.95 -22.91 -7.26
N GLU A 495 -14.35 -23.35 -6.07
CA GLU A 495 -14.76 -22.54 -4.93
C GLU A 495 -13.59 -21.77 -4.34
N PHE A 496 -12.45 -22.43 -4.15
CA PHE A 496 -11.21 -21.78 -3.72
C PHE A 496 -10.73 -20.73 -4.73
N ALA A 497 -10.73 -21.06 -6.02
CA ALA A 497 -10.36 -20.13 -7.08
C ALA A 497 -11.37 -19.00 -7.20
N ALA A 498 -12.68 -19.26 -7.06
CA ALA A 498 -13.72 -18.26 -7.04
C ALA A 498 -13.56 -17.32 -5.84
N MET A 499 -13.22 -17.84 -4.65
CA MET A 499 -12.90 -17.04 -3.47
C MET A 499 -11.63 -16.18 -3.68
N MET A 500 -10.59 -16.73 -4.30
CA MET A 500 -9.35 -16.01 -4.58
C MET A 500 -9.55 -14.92 -5.65
N ARG A 501 -10.34 -15.20 -6.69
CA ARG A 501 -10.68 -14.29 -7.79
C ARG A 501 -11.71 -13.24 -7.37
N LYS A 502 -12.69 -13.58 -6.52
CA LYS A 502 -13.57 -12.61 -5.85
C LYS A 502 -12.72 -11.72 -4.94
N GLY A 503 -12.72 -10.41 -5.22
CA GLY A 503 -12.22 -9.41 -4.28
C GLY A 503 -10.71 -9.27 -4.22
N ASN A 504 -10.04 -9.23 -5.37
CA ASN A 504 -8.57 -9.20 -5.48
C ASN A 504 -7.85 -7.94 -4.96
N GLY A 505 -8.38 -7.29 -3.92
CA GLY A 505 -7.77 -6.10 -3.30
C GLY A 505 -7.05 -6.31 -1.97
N GLY A 506 -7.01 -7.52 -1.42
CA GLY A 506 -6.66 -7.73 -0.02
C GLY A 506 -5.17 -7.87 0.35
N VAL A 507 -4.24 -7.99 -0.60
CA VAL A 507 -2.81 -8.19 -0.26
C VAL A 507 -1.90 -7.30 -1.07
N GLY A 508 -1.37 -6.29 -0.38
CA GLY A 508 -0.10 -5.61 -0.62
C GLY A 508 0.40 -5.65 -2.06
N ARG A 509 -0.23 -4.86 -2.94
CA ARG A 509 0.44 -4.42 -4.15
C ARG A 509 1.30 -3.22 -3.81
N ARG A 510 2.56 -3.25 -4.26
CA ARG A 510 3.37 -2.05 -4.43
C ARG A 510 2.50 -0.94 -5.03
N THR A 511 2.71 0.26 -4.50
CA THR A 511 2.32 1.55 -5.06
C THR A 511 2.18 1.47 -6.57
N MET A 512 0.96 1.66 -7.09
CA MET A 512 0.74 1.79 -8.54
C MET A 512 1.32 3.13 -9.02
N ARG A 513 2.63 3.19 -9.23
CA ARG A 513 3.26 4.25 -10.02
C ARG A 513 3.10 3.92 -11.51
N LYS A 514 1.94 4.33 -12.06
CA LYS A 514 1.53 4.35 -13.49
C LYS A 514 1.39 2.93 -14.08
N THR A 515 0.29 2.55 -14.74
CA THR A 515 -0.28 3.13 -15.97
C THR A 515 -1.79 2.84 -16.01
N ILE A 516 -2.63 3.85 -15.71
CA ILE A 516 -4.05 3.80 -16.08
C ILE A 516 -4.16 4.60 -17.38
N ASN A 517 -4.42 3.90 -18.48
CA ASN A 517 -4.64 4.52 -19.77
C ASN A 517 -6.04 5.18 -19.78
N LEU A 518 -6.10 6.45 -19.36
CA LEU A 518 -7.33 7.23 -19.16
C LEU A 518 -8.09 7.49 -20.48
N GLY A 519 -7.51 7.17 -21.64
CA GLY A 519 -8.14 7.32 -22.96
C GLY A 519 -9.36 6.41 -23.18
N GLN A 520 -9.33 5.17 -22.68
CA GLN A 520 -10.50 4.28 -22.77
C GLN A 520 -11.57 4.57 -21.69
N ALA A 521 -11.21 5.29 -20.62
CA ALA A 521 -12.13 5.61 -19.52
C ALA A 521 -13.11 6.76 -19.84
N LEU A 522 -12.83 7.56 -20.87
CA LEU A 522 -13.59 8.75 -21.23
C LEU A 522 -14.46 8.63 -22.49
N GLY A 523 -14.46 7.50 -23.19
CA GLY A 523 -15.44 7.25 -24.27
C GLY A 523 -15.43 8.29 -25.40
N LEU A 524 -14.30 8.92 -25.70
CA LEU A 524 -14.14 9.75 -26.89
C LEU A 524 -13.66 8.87 -28.05
N GLY A 525 -14.57 8.04 -28.55
CA GLY A 525 -14.44 7.41 -29.86
C GLY A 525 -14.71 8.45 -30.94
N VAL A 526 -13.71 8.68 -31.78
CA VAL A 526 -13.78 9.51 -32.99
C VAL A 526 -14.98 9.08 -33.85
N SER A 527 -15.83 10.04 -34.20
CA SER A 527 -16.90 9.87 -35.18
C SER A 527 -16.30 9.48 -36.54
N GLU A 528 -16.50 8.23 -36.96
CA GLU A 528 -16.22 7.82 -38.34
C GLU A 528 -17.17 8.56 -39.28
N SER A 529 -16.61 9.43 -40.10
CA SER A 529 -17.27 10.01 -41.25
C SER A 529 -17.61 8.88 -42.22
N LYS A 530 -18.90 8.58 -42.39
CA LYS A 530 -19.38 7.84 -43.56
C LYS A 530 -19.15 8.71 -44.79
N GLY A 531 -18.23 8.28 -45.66
CA GLY A 531 -18.24 8.68 -47.06
C GLY A 531 -19.28 7.85 -47.78
N ASP A 532 -20.41 8.46 -48.13
CA ASP A 532 -21.32 7.95 -49.14
C ASP A 532 -20.91 8.56 -50.50
N ASN A 533 -20.84 7.69 -51.50
CA ASN A 533 -20.96 8.05 -52.91
C ASN A 533 -22.35 8.62 -53.20
#